data_AF-A0A962CKK3-F1
#
_entry.id   AF-A0A962CKK3-F1
#
_cell.length_a   1.000
_cell.length_b   1.000
_cell.length_c   1.000
_cell.angle_alpha   90.00
_cell.angle_beta   90.00
_cell.angle_gamma   90.00
#
_symmetry.space_group_name_H-M   'P 1'
#
loop_
_entity.id
_entity.type
_entity.pdbx_description
1 polymer ?
#
loop_
_entity_poly.entity_id
_entity_poly.type
_entity_poly.pdbx_seq_one_letter_code
_entity_poly.pdbx_strand_id
1 'polypeptide(L)'
;MLDPNLLRGQLAVVAERLATRGYTLDAAAIESLEAQRKAVQVETQELQNTRNTRSKAIGIAKGKGEDTAALMAEVAGIAEKLKANEARLAEIQQQLGALTLEIPNLPDPSVPQGADENANVEQHRWGNPRSFDFAVRDHVELGAHKGWLDGEVAAKLSGSRFTVLRGELARLHRALAQFMLDLHTEEHGYSETNVPLIVNSESMQGTGQLPKFEEDLFSIEVNEAKRYLIPTSEVPLTNIVRDSIVDAEQLPLRMTAHSLCFRAEAGSGGRDVRGMIRQHQ
;
A
#
# COMPACT_ATOMS: atom_id res chain seq x y z
N MET A 1 -2.17 4.99 -5.24
CA MET A 1 -3.00 4.71 -6.42
C MET A 1 -2.69 5.71 -7.52
N LEU A 2 -2.83 5.32 -8.78
CA LEU A 2 -2.72 6.25 -9.91
C LEU A 2 -3.95 7.17 -9.99
N ASP A 3 -3.79 8.32 -10.66
CA ASP A 3 -4.91 9.26 -10.90
C ASP A 3 -6.03 8.57 -11.71
N PRO A 4 -7.27 8.51 -11.18
CA PRO A 4 -8.41 7.97 -11.92
C PRO A 4 -8.66 8.63 -13.28
N ASN A 5 -8.33 9.92 -13.44
CA ASN A 5 -8.48 10.61 -14.72
C ASN A 5 -7.48 10.10 -15.75
N LEU A 6 -6.28 9.75 -15.32
CA LEU A 6 -5.26 9.17 -16.18
C LEU A 6 -5.71 7.80 -16.70
N LEU A 7 -6.29 6.98 -15.82
CA LEU A 7 -6.83 5.66 -16.17
C LEU A 7 -8.02 5.74 -17.12
N ARG A 8 -8.86 6.77 -17.03
CA ARG A 8 -10.01 6.96 -17.93
C ARG A 8 -9.63 7.60 -19.27
N GLY A 9 -8.67 8.53 -19.26
CA GLY A 9 -8.35 9.37 -20.41
C GLY A 9 -7.15 8.87 -21.24
N GLN A 10 -6.23 8.13 -20.64
CA GLN A 10 -4.94 7.77 -21.24
C GLN A 10 -4.51 6.33 -20.94
N LEU A 11 -5.47 5.39 -20.86
CA LEU A 11 -5.23 4.02 -20.43
C LEU A 11 -4.12 3.30 -21.21
N ALA A 12 -4.07 3.49 -22.54
CA ALA A 12 -3.04 2.89 -23.39
C ALA A 12 -1.62 3.36 -23.02
N VAL A 13 -1.45 4.65 -22.72
CA VAL A 13 -0.16 5.22 -22.30
C VAL A 13 0.24 4.70 -20.93
N VAL A 14 -0.73 4.55 -20.01
CA VAL A 14 -0.49 3.93 -18.70
C VAL A 14 -0.03 2.50 -18.86
N ALA A 15 -0.69 1.71 -19.70
CA ALA A 15 -0.33 0.32 -19.97
C ALA A 15 1.09 0.18 -20.54
N GLU A 16 1.45 1.01 -21.53
CA GLU A 16 2.80 1.03 -22.11
C GLU A 16 3.87 1.33 -21.06
N ARG A 17 3.64 2.35 -20.22
CA ARG A 17 4.60 2.69 -19.15
C ARG A 17 4.70 1.62 -18.08
N LEU A 18 3.60 0.97 -17.71
CA LEU A 18 3.62 -0.13 -16.74
C LEU A 18 4.34 -1.37 -17.30
N ALA A 19 4.29 -1.61 -18.62
CA ALA A 19 5.01 -2.70 -19.25
C ALA A 19 6.53 -2.56 -19.09
N THR A 20 7.06 -1.34 -19.00
CA THR A 20 8.51 -1.09 -18.77
C THR A 20 9.03 -1.64 -17.43
N ARG A 21 8.13 -1.87 -16.47
CA ARG A 21 8.43 -2.49 -15.17
C ARG A 21 7.88 -3.92 -15.05
N GLY A 22 7.59 -4.56 -16.18
CA GLY A 22 7.11 -5.94 -16.26
C GLY A 22 5.66 -6.15 -15.81
N TYR A 23 4.85 -5.09 -15.71
CA TYR A 23 3.44 -5.20 -15.31
C TYR A 23 2.51 -5.09 -16.52
N THR A 24 1.70 -6.12 -16.75
CA THR A 24 0.65 -6.12 -17.77
C THR A 24 -0.65 -5.62 -17.17
N LEU A 25 -1.08 -4.43 -17.58
CA LEU A 25 -2.36 -3.87 -17.16
C LEU A 25 -3.52 -4.56 -17.90
N ASP A 26 -4.53 -5.04 -17.17
CA ASP A 26 -5.79 -5.50 -17.75
C ASP A 26 -6.66 -4.31 -18.18
N ALA A 27 -6.26 -3.68 -19.28
CA ALA A 27 -6.95 -2.52 -19.84
C ALA A 27 -8.40 -2.86 -20.23
N ALA A 28 -8.65 -4.07 -20.71
CA ALA A 28 -9.97 -4.51 -21.15
C ALA A 28 -10.97 -4.59 -19.98
N ALA A 29 -10.54 -5.10 -18.81
CA ALA A 29 -11.37 -5.11 -17.62
C ALA A 29 -11.74 -3.70 -17.16
N ILE A 30 -10.77 -2.77 -17.15
CA ILE A 30 -11.00 -1.37 -16.76
C ILE A 30 -11.95 -0.68 -17.74
N GLU A 31 -11.74 -0.85 -19.05
CA GLU A 31 -12.61 -0.28 -20.09
C GLU A 31 -14.05 -0.81 -19.98
N SER A 32 -14.21 -2.11 -19.77
CA SER A 32 -15.52 -2.74 -19.59
C SER A 32 -16.25 -2.18 -18.37
N LEU A 33 -15.57 -2.07 -17.23
CA LEU A 33 -16.16 -1.53 -16.00
C LEU A 33 -16.49 -0.04 -16.12
N GLU A 34 -15.63 0.77 -16.72
CA GLU A 34 -15.91 2.19 -16.96
C GLU A 34 -17.05 2.40 -17.97
N ALA A 35 -17.15 1.56 -19.00
CA ALA A 35 -18.28 1.58 -19.95
C ALA A 35 -19.60 1.26 -19.23
N GLN A 36 -19.61 0.22 -18.39
CA GLN A 36 -20.77 -0.13 -17.57
C GLN A 36 -21.14 0.99 -16.60
N ARG A 37 -20.14 1.56 -15.89
CA ARG A 37 -20.34 2.69 -14.96
C ARG A 37 -21.01 3.86 -15.68
N LYS A 38 -20.51 4.22 -16.86
CA LYS A 38 -21.05 5.32 -17.67
C LYS A 38 -22.48 5.03 -18.14
N ALA A 39 -22.77 3.82 -18.61
CA ALA A 39 -24.11 3.43 -19.06
C ALA A 39 -25.13 3.55 -17.91
N VAL A 40 -24.83 2.96 -16.75
CA VAL A 40 -25.72 3.01 -15.57
C VAL A 40 -25.87 4.46 -15.06
N GLN A 41 -24.80 5.26 -15.12
CA GLN A 41 -24.87 6.67 -14.73
C GLN A 41 -25.80 7.49 -15.65
N VAL A 42 -25.73 7.27 -16.97
CA VAL A 42 -26.64 7.93 -17.93
C VAL A 42 -28.09 7.51 -17.68
N GLU A 43 -28.35 6.21 -17.54
CA GLU A 43 -29.70 5.70 -17.25
C GLU A 43 -30.23 6.30 -15.93
N THR A 44 -29.39 6.39 -14.91
CA THR A 44 -29.75 7.01 -13.62
C THR A 44 -30.17 8.46 -13.80
N GLN A 45 -29.44 9.23 -14.60
CA GLN A 45 -29.77 10.64 -14.88
C GLN A 45 -31.10 10.77 -15.66
N GLU A 46 -31.33 9.88 -16.63
CA GLU A 46 -32.57 9.82 -17.41
C GLU A 46 -33.78 9.45 -16.54
N LEU A 47 -33.62 8.46 -15.65
CA LEU A 47 -34.65 8.03 -14.71
C LEU A 47 -34.95 9.13 -13.68
N GLN A 48 -33.94 9.83 -13.17
CA GLN A 48 -34.14 10.98 -12.27
C GLN A 48 -34.93 12.10 -12.96
N ASN A 49 -34.59 12.43 -14.21
CA ASN A 49 -35.31 13.43 -15.00
C ASN A 49 -36.77 13.00 -15.26
N THR A 50 -36.98 11.74 -15.61
CA THR A 50 -38.31 11.16 -15.85
C THR A 50 -39.15 11.18 -14.58
N ARG A 51 -38.59 10.72 -13.45
CA ARG A 51 -39.23 10.76 -12.14
C ARG A 51 -39.70 12.17 -11.79
N ASN A 52 -38.81 13.15 -11.90
CA ASN A 52 -39.11 14.54 -11.55
C ASN A 52 -40.23 15.12 -12.44
N THR A 53 -40.24 14.77 -13.73
CA THR A 53 -41.27 15.19 -14.68
C THR A 53 -42.62 14.56 -14.35
N ARG A 54 -42.65 13.25 -14.08
CA ARG A 54 -43.85 12.51 -13.71
C ARG A 54 -44.41 12.94 -12.35
N SER A 55 -43.56 13.18 -11.36
CA SER A 55 -43.99 13.71 -10.05
C SER A 55 -44.67 15.07 -10.17
N LYS A 56 -44.18 15.96 -11.05
CA LYS A 56 -44.86 17.24 -11.34
C LYS A 56 -46.23 17.01 -12.00
N ALA A 57 -46.33 16.09 -12.96
CA ALA A 57 -47.59 15.75 -13.63
C ALA A 57 -48.64 15.18 -12.65
N ILE A 58 -48.23 14.33 -11.70
CA ILE A 58 -49.11 13.83 -10.62
C ILE A 58 -49.65 15.00 -9.78
N GLY A 59 -48.81 15.96 -9.40
CA GLY A 59 -49.25 17.14 -8.65
C GLY A 59 -50.32 17.95 -9.39
N ILE A 60 -50.14 18.14 -10.70
CA ILE A 60 -51.12 18.84 -11.57
C ILE A 60 -52.43 18.05 -11.67
N ALA A 61 -52.35 16.74 -11.94
CA ALA A 61 -53.53 15.88 -12.09
C ALA A 61 -54.34 15.77 -10.77
N LYS A 62 -53.66 15.64 -9.62
CA LYS A 62 -54.30 15.71 -8.29
C LYS A 62 -54.99 17.05 -8.06
N GLY A 63 -54.37 18.16 -8.47
CA GLY A 63 -54.98 19.49 -8.40
C GLY A 63 -56.24 19.65 -9.26
N LYS A 64 -56.38 18.84 -10.31
CA LYS A 64 -57.56 18.78 -11.20
C LYS A 64 -58.59 17.73 -10.82
N GLY A 65 -58.34 16.90 -9.79
CA GLY A 65 -59.21 15.80 -9.40
C GLY A 65 -59.19 14.59 -10.35
N GLU A 66 -58.14 14.45 -11.17
CA GLU A 66 -57.96 13.35 -12.11
C GLU A 66 -57.40 12.09 -11.41
N ASP A 67 -57.66 10.90 -11.99
CA ASP A 67 -57.03 9.66 -11.50
C ASP A 67 -55.52 9.66 -11.78
N THR A 68 -54.74 9.38 -10.73
CA THR A 68 -53.27 9.37 -10.78
C THR A 68 -52.67 8.00 -10.52
N ALA A 69 -53.48 6.95 -10.37
CA ALA A 69 -53.00 5.61 -10.03
C ALA A 69 -51.92 5.10 -11.00
N ALA A 70 -52.12 5.27 -12.31
CA ALA A 70 -51.16 4.86 -13.33
C ALA A 70 -49.84 5.64 -13.25
N LEU A 71 -49.90 6.97 -13.05
CA LEU A 71 -48.70 7.80 -12.92
C LEU A 71 -47.93 7.50 -11.63
N MET A 72 -48.65 7.25 -10.53
CA MET A 72 -48.04 6.86 -9.25
C MET A 72 -47.35 5.49 -9.37
N ALA A 73 -47.95 4.53 -10.08
CA ALA A 73 -47.32 3.24 -10.36
C ALA A 73 -46.06 3.37 -11.23
N GLU A 74 -46.07 4.23 -12.26
CA GLU A 74 -44.90 4.51 -13.10
C GLU A 74 -43.75 5.11 -12.27
N VAL A 75 -44.05 6.08 -11.40
CA VAL A 75 -43.05 6.70 -10.51
C VAL A 75 -42.49 5.69 -9.50
N ALA A 76 -43.32 4.81 -8.94
CA ALA A 76 -42.87 3.74 -8.05
C ALA A 76 -41.90 2.78 -8.78
N GLY A 77 -42.21 2.39 -10.02
CA GLY A 77 -41.32 1.57 -10.85
C GLY A 77 -39.98 2.26 -11.15
N ILE A 78 -39.98 3.58 -11.36
CA ILE A 78 -38.74 4.36 -11.53
C ILE A 78 -37.91 4.39 -10.24
N ALA A 79 -38.55 4.52 -9.07
CA ALA A 79 -37.85 4.54 -7.79
C ALA A 79 -37.09 3.22 -7.53
N GLU A 80 -37.71 2.08 -7.85
CA GLU A 80 -37.04 0.77 -7.75
C GLU A 80 -35.85 0.64 -8.71
N LYS A 81 -35.99 1.12 -9.96
CA LYS A 81 -34.86 1.14 -10.92
C LYS A 81 -33.71 2.03 -10.46
N LEU A 82 -34.01 3.20 -9.90
CA LEU A 82 -32.98 4.10 -9.36
C LEU A 82 -32.21 3.45 -8.22
N LYS A 83 -32.91 2.74 -7.32
CA LYS A 83 -32.28 2.00 -6.23
C LYS A 83 -31.40 0.85 -6.74
N ALA A 84 -31.85 0.14 -7.78
CA ALA A 84 -31.06 -0.89 -8.44
C ALA A 84 -29.80 -0.31 -9.11
N ASN A 85 -29.92 0.84 -9.78
CA ASN A 85 -28.77 1.51 -10.40
C ASN A 85 -27.77 2.04 -9.38
N GLU A 86 -28.23 2.54 -8.24
CA GLU A 86 -27.35 2.96 -7.13
C GLU A 86 -26.53 1.78 -6.61
N ALA A 87 -27.17 0.64 -6.34
CA ALA A 87 -26.48 -0.58 -5.93
C ALA A 87 -25.48 -1.05 -7.00
N ARG A 88 -25.86 -1.01 -8.29
CA ARG A 88 -24.98 -1.40 -9.39
C ARG A 88 -23.78 -0.47 -9.55
N LEU A 89 -23.97 0.84 -9.39
CA LEU A 89 -22.87 1.81 -9.42
C LEU A 89 -21.89 1.58 -8.27
N ALA A 90 -22.40 1.30 -7.07
CA ALA A 90 -21.56 0.98 -5.91
C ALA A 90 -20.72 -0.28 -6.15
N GLU A 91 -21.31 -1.33 -6.72
CA GLU A 91 -20.61 -2.56 -7.08
C GLU A 91 -19.51 -2.32 -8.12
N ILE A 92 -19.81 -1.60 -9.20
CA ILE A 92 -18.83 -1.27 -10.24
C ILE A 92 -17.69 -0.43 -9.67
N GLN A 93 -18.00 0.53 -8.79
CA GLN A 93 -17.00 1.37 -8.12
C GLN A 93 -16.10 0.54 -7.21
N GLN A 94 -16.65 -0.46 -6.50
CA GLN A 94 -15.87 -1.40 -5.68
C GLN A 94 -14.94 -2.26 -6.55
N GLN A 95 -15.42 -2.77 -7.68
CA GLN A 95 -14.63 -3.56 -8.62
C GLN A 95 -13.48 -2.74 -9.23
N LEU A 96 -13.77 -1.51 -9.68
CA LEU A 96 -12.73 -0.57 -10.14
C LEU A 96 -11.74 -0.24 -9.02
N GLY A 97 -12.23 0.01 -7.81
CA GLY A 97 -11.39 0.26 -6.64
C GLY A 97 -10.41 -0.89 -6.37
N ALA A 98 -10.90 -2.14 -6.34
CA ALA A 98 -10.08 -3.32 -6.14
C ALA A 98 -8.98 -3.45 -7.21
N LEU A 99 -9.34 -3.32 -8.50
CA LEU A 99 -8.36 -3.39 -9.60
C LEU A 99 -7.29 -2.28 -9.48
N THR A 100 -7.72 -1.04 -9.21
CA THR A 100 -6.80 0.11 -9.18
C THR A 100 -5.83 0.09 -8.01
N LEU A 101 -6.17 -0.59 -6.91
CA LEU A 101 -5.27 -0.79 -5.77
C LEU A 101 -4.12 -1.75 -6.07
N GLU A 102 -4.26 -2.64 -7.06
CA GLU A 102 -3.22 -3.59 -7.46
C GLU A 102 -2.22 -3.04 -8.48
N ILE A 103 -2.56 -1.91 -9.11
CA ILE A 103 -1.73 -1.25 -10.12
C ILE A 103 -0.52 -0.59 -9.44
N PRO A 104 0.73 -0.96 -9.80
CA PRO A 104 1.91 -0.36 -9.21
C PRO A 104 2.11 1.08 -9.73
N ASN A 105 2.97 1.84 -9.06
CA ASN A 105 3.26 3.21 -9.49
C ASN A 105 3.92 3.26 -10.88
N LEU A 106 3.73 4.36 -11.60
CA LEU A 106 4.39 4.61 -12.88
C LEU A 106 5.87 4.95 -12.64
N PRO A 107 6.83 4.25 -13.31
CA PRO A 107 8.24 4.63 -13.23
C PRO A 107 8.46 6.03 -13.79
N ASP A 108 9.27 6.85 -13.13
CA ASP A 108 9.67 8.17 -13.65
C ASP A 108 10.44 8.00 -14.99
N PRO A 109 10.29 8.89 -15.98
CA PRO A 109 10.99 8.78 -17.26
C PRO A 109 12.53 8.73 -17.15
N SER A 110 13.11 9.20 -16.05
CA SER A 110 14.55 9.10 -15.79
C SER A 110 15.02 7.71 -15.34
N VAL A 111 14.11 6.81 -14.97
CA VAL A 111 14.46 5.45 -14.51
C VAL A 111 14.90 4.61 -15.71
N PRO A 112 16.11 4.03 -15.70
CA PRO A 112 16.54 3.12 -16.76
C PRO A 112 15.61 1.90 -16.85
N GLN A 113 15.26 1.52 -18.08
CA GLN A 113 14.45 0.32 -18.31
C GLN A 113 15.28 -0.94 -18.04
N GLY A 114 14.68 -1.90 -17.34
CA GLY A 114 15.34 -3.14 -16.96
C GLY A 114 14.32 -4.20 -16.56
N ALA A 115 14.60 -5.46 -16.92
CA ALA A 115 13.72 -6.58 -16.58
C ALA A 115 13.94 -7.08 -15.15
N ASP A 116 15.16 -6.96 -14.64
CA ASP A 116 15.59 -7.48 -13.33
C ASP A 116 16.77 -6.67 -12.77
N GLU A 117 17.31 -7.10 -11.63
CA GLU A 117 18.39 -6.41 -10.92
C GLU A 117 19.71 -6.28 -11.70
N ASN A 118 19.94 -7.07 -12.76
CA ASN A 118 21.16 -7.00 -13.58
C ASN A 118 21.18 -5.79 -14.51
N ALA A 119 20.02 -5.17 -14.75
CA ALA A 119 19.90 -3.94 -15.52
C ALA A 119 20.14 -2.67 -14.68
N ASN A 120 20.36 -2.81 -13.36
CA ASN A 120 20.65 -1.67 -12.49
C ASN A 120 21.96 -0.99 -12.88
N VAL A 121 21.96 0.34 -12.87
CA VAL A 121 23.13 1.16 -13.24
C VAL A 121 23.74 1.77 -11.98
N GLU A 122 24.99 1.40 -11.69
CA GLU A 122 25.77 2.01 -10.59
C GLU A 122 26.01 3.49 -10.87
N GLN A 123 25.51 4.36 -9.98
CA GLN A 123 25.67 5.82 -10.12
C GLN A 123 26.95 6.33 -9.46
N HIS A 124 27.23 5.84 -8.25
CA HIS A 124 28.35 6.29 -7.43
C HIS A 124 28.91 5.14 -6.58
N ARG A 125 30.21 5.22 -6.30
CA ARG A 125 30.92 4.36 -5.34
C ARG A 125 31.73 5.22 -4.40
N TRP A 126 31.70 4.91 -3.11
CA TRP A 126 32.46 5.60 -2.09
C TRP A 126 33.30 4.63 -1.26
N GLY A 127 34.55 5.00 -1.00
CA GLY A 127 35.52 4.16 -0.31
C GLY A 127 36.14 3.07 -1.19
N ASN A 128 36.99 2.24 -0.59
CA ASN A 128 37.63 1.10 -1.25
C ASN A 128 37.41 -0.15 -0.37
N PRO A 129 36.92 -1.28 -0.92
CA PRO A 129 36.83 -2.53 -0.17
C PRO A 129 38.17 -2.90 0.45
N ARG A 130 38.17 -3.14 1.77
CA ARG A 130 39.40 -3.41 2.52
C ARG A 130 40.06 -4.72 2.04
N SER A 131 41.37 -4.67 1.83
CA SER A 131 42.20 -5.88 1.66
C SER A 131 42.60 -6.45 3.01
N PHE A 132 42.56 -7.78 3.12
CA PHE A 132 42.96 -8.52 4.32
C PHE A 132 44.12 -9.44 3.97
N ASP A 133 45.08 -9.55 4.90
CA ASP A 133 46.23 -10.45 4.86
C ASP A 133 45.95 -11.79 5.57
N PHE A 134 44.69 -12.03 5.94
CA PHE A 134 44.20 -13.24 6.57
C PHE A 134 42.88 -13.71 5.94
N ALA A 135 42.50 -14.96 6.19
CA ALA A 135 41.22 -15.51 5.76
C ALA A 135 40.05 -14.78 6.47
N VAL A 136 39.23 -14.09 5.68
CA VAL A 136 38.10 -13.30 6.19
C VAL A 136 37.01 -14.24 6.72
N ARG A 137 36.54 -13.94 7.93
CA ARG A 137 35.40 -14.63 8.57
C ARG A 137 34.12 -13.86 8.34
N ASP A 138 33.00 -14.56 8.15
CA ASP A 138 31.68 -13.93 8.07
C ASP A 138 31.23 -13.40 9.44
N HIS A 139 30.15 -12.62 9.45
CA HIS A 139 29.63 -12.04 10.69
C HIS A 139 29.06 -13.10 11.66
N VAL A 140 28.69 -14.28 11.17
CA VAL A 140 28.20 -15.39 11.99
C VAL A 140 29.35 -16.00 12.80
N GLU A 141 30.48 -16.29 12.16
CA GLU A 141 31.69 -16.81 12.81
C GLU A 141 32.25 -15.81 13.83
N LEU A 142 32.27 -14.53 13.49
CA LEU A 142 32.70 -13.46 14.39
C LEU A 142 31.82 -13.38 15.64
N GLY A 143 30.50 -13.49 15.48
CA GLY A 143 29.53 -13.46 16.58
C GLY A 143 29.49 -14.75 17.41
N ALA A 144 29.76 -15.90 16.80
CA ALA A 144 29.70 -17.21 17.44
C ALA A 144 30.81 -17.41 18.50
N HIS A 145 32.01 -16.87 18.28
CA HIS A 145 33.16 -17.07 19.19
C HIS A 145 32.89 -16.67 20.65
N LYS A 146 31.99 -15.70 20.88
CA LYS A 146 31.59 -15.25 22.23
C LYS A 146 30.12 -15.58 22.57
N GLY A 147 29.43 -16.35 21.72
CA GLY A 147 28.00 -16.61 21.86
C GLY A 147 27.14 -15.34 21.80
N TRP A 148 27.60 -14.33 21.04
CA TRP A 148 26.97 -13.02 20.94
C TRP A 148 25.98 -12.90 19.81
N LEU A 149 26.10 -13.75 18.79
CA LEU A 149 25.13 -13.91 17.71
C LEU A 149 24.63 -15.36 17.79
N ASP A 150 23.44 -15.55 18.34
CA ASP A 150 22.92 -16.85 18.73
C ASP A 150 21.62 -17.15 17.99
N GLY A 151 21.76 -17.74 16.80
CA GLY A 151 20.64 -18.19 15.97
C GLY A 151 20.00 -19.47 16.47
N GLU A 152 20.71 -20.31 17.24
CA GLU A 152 20.18 -21.56 17.78
C GLU A 152 19.17 -21.28 18.90
N VAL A 153 19.52 -20.39 19.83
CA VAL A 153 18.57 -19.97 20.87
C VAL A 153 17.39 -19.22 20.25
N ALA A 154 17.62 -18.39 19.23
CA ALA A 154 16.53 -17.73 18.52
C ALA A 154 15.58 -18.75 17.84
N ALA A 155 16.13 -19.78 17.20
CA ALA A 155 15.36 -20.87 16.62
C ALA A 155 14.51 -21.61 17.66
N LYS A 156 15.05 -21.82 18.88
CA LYS A 156 14.29 -22.38 20.00
C LYS A 156 13.12 -21.49 20.44
N LEU A 157 13.27 -20.17 20.34
CA LEU A 157 12.27 -19.20 20.81
C LEU A 157 11.20 -18.89 19.78
N SER A 158 11.58 -18.75 18.51
CA SER A 158 10.74 -18.13 17.46
C SER A 158 10.83 -18.84 16.10
N GLY A 159 11.63 -19.90 15.98
CA GLY A 159 11.92 -20.57 14.71
C GLY A 159 13.03 -19.90 13.90
N SER A 160 13.22 -20.35 12.66
CA SER A 160 14.28 -19.84 11.77
C SER A 160 14.15 -18.34 11.49
N ARG A 161 15.24 -17.70 11.02
CA ARG A 161 15.29 -16.28 10.63
C ARG A 161 15.02 -15.30 11.79
N PHE A 162 15.32 -15.72 13.01
CA PHE A 162 15.49 -14.84 14.17
C PHE A 162 16.91 -15.01 14.72
N THR A 163 17.41 -14.00 15.44
CA THR A 163 18.75 -14.03 16.05
C THR A 163 18.71 -13.37 17.44
N VAL A 164 19.32 -14.01 18.44
CA VAL A 164 19.55 -13.39 19.75
C VAL A 164 20.93 -12.74 19.77
N LEU A 165 20.97 -11.44 20.09
CA LEU A 165 22.22 -10.71 20.30
C LEU A 165 22.57 -10.62 21.80
N ARG A 166 23.86 -10.75 22.13
CA ARG A 166 24.38 -10.59 23.51
C ARG A 166 25.64 -9.74 23.57
N GLY A 167 25.99 -9.32 24.79
CA GLY A 167 27.27 -8.69 25.10
C GLY A 167 27.55 -7.43 24.29
N GLU A 168 28.80 -7.26 23.85
CA GLU A 168 29.22 -6.07 23.13
C GLU A 168 28.58 -5.97 21.73
N LEU A 169 28.18 -7.09 21.11
CA LEU A 169 27.48 -7.05 19.82
C LEU A 169 26.07 -6.46 19.96
N ALA A 170 25.33 -6.85 21.00
CA ALA A 170 24.04 -6.23 21.32
C ALA A 170 24.19 -4.73 21.65
N ARG A 171 25.26 -4.37 22.38
CA ARG A 171 25.59 -2.96 22.65
C ARG A 171 25.89 -2.19 21.37
N LEU A 172 26.66 -2.78 20.44
CA LEU A 172 27.00 -2.17 19.16
C LEU A 172 25.75 -2.00 18.28
N HIS A 173 24.89 -3.01 18.20
CA HIS A 173 23.61 -2.93 17.49
C HIS A 173 22.78 -1.74 17.99
N ARG A 174 22.64 -1.58 19.31
CA ARG A 174 21.96 -0.41 19.88
C ARG A 174 22.69 0.90 19.58
N ALA A 175 24.03 0.93 19.68
CA ALA A 175 24.81 2.14 19.41
C ALA A 175 24.65 2.63 17.96
N LEU A 176 24.57 1.72 16.99
CA LEU A 176 24.30 2.07 15.59
C LEU A 176 22.96 2.77 15.43
N ALA A 177 21.90 2.22 16.03
CA ALA A 177 20.56 2.83 15.97
C ALA A 177 20.53 4.23 16.59
N GLN A 178 21.18 4.43 17.74
CA GLN A 178 21.26 5.75 18.38
C GLN A 178 22.05 6.74 17.52
N PHE A 179 23.23 6.35 17.03
CA PHE A 179 24.02 7.18 16.14
C PHE A 179 23.22 7.63 14.89
N MET A 180 22.46 6.72 14.27
CA MET A 180 21.64 7.07 13.11
C MET A 180 20.54 8.08 13.47
N LEU A 181 19.85 7.91 14.60
CA LEU A 181 18.83 8.87 15.05
C LEU A 181 19.44 10.24 15.36
N ASP A 182 20.53 10.28 16.12
CA ASP A 182 21.23 11.52 16.46
C ASP A 182 21.65 12.25 15.18
N LEU A 183 22.28 11.55 14.24
CA LEU A 183 22.69 12.12 12.94
C LEU A 183 21.49 12.72 12.17
N HIS A 184 20.37 12.00 12.08
CA HIS A 184 19.21 12.48 11.33
C HIS A 184 18.49 13.65 12.00
N THR A 185 18.45 13.68 13.33
CA THR A 185 17.73 14.69 14.10
C THR A 185 18.57 15.95 14.31
N GLU A 186 19.86 15.81 14.63
CA GLU A 186 20.76 16.91 14.93
C GLU A 186 21.30 17.58 13.65
N GLU A 187 21.58 16.81 12.59
CA GLU A 187 22.25 17.33 11.39
C GLU A 187 21.34 17.43 10.15
N HIS A 188 20.36 16.52 9.99
CA HIS A 188 19.55 16.46 8.76
C HIS A 188 18.14 17.07 8.87
N GLY A 189 17.77 17.55 10.07
CA GLY A 189 16.50 18.25 10.31
C GLY A 189 15.28 17.32 10.28
N TYR A 190 15.43 16.05 10.65
CA TYR A 190 14.31 15.14 10.85
C TYR A 190 13.75 15.28 12.27
N SER A 191 12.42 15.25 12.40
CA SER A 191 11.76 15.07 13.69
C SER A 191 11.80 13.59 14.07
N GLU A 192 12.30 13.27 15.26
CA GLU A 192 12.18 11.92 15.80
C GLU A 192 10.72 11.62 16.16
N THR A 193 10.22 10.46 15.73
CA THR A 193 8.84 10.06 15.94
C THR A 193 8.77 8.60 16.40
N ASN A 194 8.27 8.38 17.61
CA ASN A 194 7.97 7.03 18.08
C ASN A 194 6.58 6.59 17.56
N VAL A 195 6.52 5.42 16.92
CA VAL A 195 5.33 4.96 16.18
C VAL A 195 4.83 3.60 16.66
N PRO A 196 3.52 3.30 16.54
CA PRO A 196 2.98 1.97 16.80
C PRO A 196 3.59 0.90 15.88
N LEU A 197 3.91 -0.26 16.44
CA LEU A 197 4.39 -1.43 15.68
C LEU A 197 3.25 -2.30 15.13
N ILE A 198 2.03 -2.10 15.62
CA ILE A 198 0.81 -2.80 15.21
C ILE A 198 -0.13 -1.75 14.61
N VAL A 199 -0.52 -1.94 13.36
CA VAL A 199 -1.37 -0.99 12.61
C VAL A 199 -2.61 -1.66 12.02
N ASN A 200 -3.57 -0.85 11.64
CA ASN A 200 -4.79 -1.29 10.96
C ASN A 200 -4.59 -1.50 9.45
N SER A 201 -5.55 -2.19 8.81
CA SER A 201 -5.51 -2.49 7.38
C SER A 201 -5.45 -1.23 6.52
N GLU A 202 -6.12 -0.15 6.93
CA GLU A 202 -6.13 1.12 6.21
C GLU A 202 -4.72 1.72 6.13
N SER A 203 -3.88 1.52 7.15
CA SER A 203 -2.51 2.04 7.14
C SER A 203 -1.64 1.24 6.18
N MET A 204 -1.79 -0.09 6.18
CA MET A 204 -1.11 -0.96 5.23
C MET A 204 -1.56 -0.72 3.78
N GLN A 205 -2.83 -0.39 3.57
CA GLN A 205 -3.33 -0.01 2.25
C GLN A 205 -2.79 1.37 1.81
N GLY A 206 -2.74 2.33 2.74
CA GLY A 206 -2.26 3.70 2.47
C GLY A 206 -0.85 3.75 1.89
N THR A 207 0.04 2.87 2.34
CA THR A 207 1.43 2.73 1.84
C THR A 207 1.62 1.57 0.86
N GLY A 208 0.54 0.91 0.43
CA GLY A 208 0.55 -0.05 -0.67
C GLY A 208 0.97 -1.49 -0.33
N GLN A 209 1.12 -1.85 0.95
CA GLN A 209 1.33 -3.24 1.36
C GLN A 209 0.07 -4.08 1.09
N LEU A 210 -1.11 -3.55 1.41
CA LEU A 210 -2.38 -4.18 1.07
C LEU A 210 -2.98 -3.59 -0.23
N PRO A 211 -3.67 -4.41 -1.04
CA PRO A 211 -3.98 -5.83 -0.81
C PRO A 211 -2.88 -6.80 -1.30
N LYS A 212 -1.94 -6.34 -2.13
CA LYS A 212 -1.08 -7.20 -2.95
C LYS A 212 -0.08 -8.06 -2.18
N PHE A 213 0.44 -7.55 -1.07
CA PHE A 213 1.55 -8.17 -0.33
C PHE A 213 1.10 -8.69 1.03
N GLU A 214 -0.17 -9.07 1.19
CA GLU A 214 -0.70 -9.53 2.47
C GLU A 214 0.03 -10.77 3.01
N GLU A 215 0.43 -11.69 2.12
CA GLU A 215 1.17 -12.91 2.48
C GLU A 215 2.58 -12.62 3.04
N ASP A 216 3.13 -11.43 2.77
CA ASP A 216 4.43 -11.00 3.27
C ASP A 216 4.35 -10.38 4.68
N LEU A 217 3.15 -10.25 5.25
CA LEU A 217 2.91 -9.56 6.52
C LEU A 217 2.58 -10.54 7.65
N PHE A 218 3.09 -10.25 8.84
CA PHE A 218 2.56 -10.85 10.06
C PHE A 218 1.27 -10.14 10.48
N SER A 219 0.21 -10.90 10.71
CA SER A 219 -1.06 -10.37 11.21
C SER A 219 -1.45 -10.96 12.55
N ILE A 220 -2.21 -10.20 13.33
CA ILE A 220 -2.82 -10.61 14.59
C ILE A 220 -4.31 -10.25 14.58
N GLU A 221 -5.13 -11.03 15.28
CA GLU A 221 -6.53 -10.70 15.51
C GLU A 221 -6.68 -10.02 16.88
N VAL A 222 -7.30 -8.84 16.90
CA VAL A 222 -7.55 -8.04 18.11
C VAL A 222 -9.01 -7.62 18.11
N ASN A 223 -9.81 -8.13 19.07
CA ASN A 223 -11.25 -7.84 19.17
C ASN A 223 -11.99 -8.06 17.85
N GLU A 224 -11.79 -9.21 17.20
CA GLU A 224 -12.37 -9.57 15.89
C GLU A 224 -11.89 -8.69 14.72
N ALA A 225 -10.96 -7.75 14.94
CA ALA A 225 -10.35 -6.94 13.89
C ALA A 225 -8.93 -7.44 13.59
N LYS A 226 -8.63 -7.60 12.29
CA LYS A 226 -7.27 -7.89 11.84
C LYS A 226 -6.37 -6.66 11.98
N ARG A 227 -5.17 -6.88 12.50
CA ARG A 227 -4.09 -5.89 12.62
C ARG A 227 -2.80 -6.52 12.11
N TYR A 228 -1.83 -5.68 11.77
CA TYR A 228 -0.58 -6.12 11.16
C TYR A 228 0.62 -5.55 11.90
N LEU A 229 1.65 -6.36 12.07
CA LEU A 229 2.97 -5.87 12.48
C LEU A 229 3.61 -5.12 11.31
N ILE A 230 4.27 -4.00 11.59
CA ILE A 230 4.83 -3.15 10.53
C ILE A 230 6.05 -3.79 9.85
N PRO A 231 6.13 -3.81 8.50
CA PRO A 231 7.31 -4.28 7.77
C PRO A 231 8.42 -3.21 7.65
N THR A 232 8.10 -1.98 8.05
CA THR A 232 8.95 -0.78 8.05
C THR A 232 8.23 0.35 8.80
N SER A 233 8.98 1.28 9.44
CA SER A 233 8.42 2.50 10.04
C SER A 233 7.78 3.44 9.02
N GLU A 234 8.05 3.26 7.72
CA GLU A 234 7.39 3.99 6.63
C GLU A 234 5.86 3.90 6.72
N VAL A 235 5.32 2.72 7.07
CA VAL A 235 3.86 2.50 7.16
C VAL A 235 3.22 3.47 8.15
N PRO A 236 3.55 3.46 9.45
CA PRO A 236 2.94 4.39 10.39
C PRO A 236 3.38 5.83 10.17
N LEU A 237 4.64 6.11 9.80
CA LEU A 237 5.11 7.49 9.62
C LEU A 237 4.37 8.20 8.49
N THR A 238 4.20 7.55 7.33
CA THR A 238 3.51 8.15 6.19
C THR A 238 2.02 8.35 6.47
N ASN A 239 1.40 7.42 7.22
CA ASN A 239 -0.01 7.51 7.56
C ASN A 239 -0.33 8.58 8.63
N ILE A 240 0.66 9.25 9.23
CA ILE A 240 0.42 10.39 10.14
C ILE A 240 -0.37 11.50 9.45
N VAL A 241 -0.16 11.70 8.14
CA VAL A 241 -0.86 12.72 7.35
C VAL A 241 -2.08 12.19 6.60
N ARG A 242 -2.48 10.93 6.81
CA ARG A 242 -3.68 10.36 6.17
C ARG A 242 -4.92 11.14 6.60
N ASP A 243 -5.81 11.39 5.63
CA ASP A 243 -7.08 12.11 5.83
C ASP A 243 -6.90 13.54 6.40
N SER A 244 -5.72 14.14 6.19
CA SER A 244 -5.41 15.50 6.63
C SER A 244 -5.12 16.44 5.45
N ILE A 245 -5.42 17.73 5.65
CA ILE A 245 -4.96 18.81 4.76
C ILE A 245 -3.78 19.48 5.48
N VAL A 246 -2.58 19.30 4.93
CA VAL A 246 -1.34 19.89 5.46
C VAL A 246 -1.12 21.25 4.82
N ASP A 247 -0.82 22.27 5.64
CA ASP A 247 -0.46 23.59 5.14
C ASP A 247 0.87 23.52 4.36
N ALA A 248 0.94 24.21 3.22
CA ALA A 248 2.15 24.28 2.40
C ALA A 248 3.36 24.82 3.18
N GLU A 249 3.13 25.72 4.15
CA GLU A 249 4.19 26.28 5.00
C GLU A 249 4.82 25.24 5.94
N GLN A 250 4.12 24.12 6.22
CA GLN A 250 4.65 23.03 7.05
C GLN A 250 5.49 22.03 6.24
N LEU A 251 5.51 22.15 4.90
CA LEU A 251 6.27 21.25 4.05
C LEU A 251 7.72 21.76 3.85
N PRO A 252 8.73 20.88 3.84
CA PRO A 252 8.63 19.42 3.92
C PRO A 252 8.51 18.92 5.38
N LEU A 253 7.58 17.98 5.62
CA LEU A 253 7.58 17.18 6.84
C LEU A 253 8.66 16.11 6.74
N ARG A 254 9.63 16.14 7.66
CA ARG A 254 10.73 15.17 7.74
C ARG A 254 10.64 14.42 9.06
N MET A 255 10.38 13.12 9.00
CA MET A 255 10.23 12.28 10.18
C MET A 255 11.19 11.09 10.12
N THR A 256 11.79 10.74 11.25
CA THR A 256 12.66 9.56 11.39
C THR A 256 12.20 8.73 12.59
N ALA A 257 12.36 7.41 12.49
CA ALA A 257 12.01 6.48 13.55
C ALA A 257 12.93 5.27 13.51
N HIS A 258 13.34 4.80 14.70
CA HIS A 258 13.93 3.49 14.87
C HIS A 258 12.86 2.52 15.38
N SER A 259 12.51 1.51 14.57
CA SER A 259 11.52 0.50 14.92
C SER A 259 12.05 -0.90 14.59
N LEU A 260 11.49 -1.91 15.27
CA LEU A 260 11.57 -3.28 14.76
C LEU A 260 10.73 -3.39 13.48
N CYS A 261 11.13 -4.26 12.55
CA CYS A 261 10.46 -4.44 11.26
C CYS A 261 10.17 -5.92 11.04
N PHE A 262 8.92 -6.26 10.73
CA PHE A 262 8.46 -7.64 10.68
C PHE A 262 8.06 -8.05 9.26
N ARG A 263 8.69 -9.08 8.72
CA ARG A 263 8.43 -9.58 7.35
C ARG A 263 8.33 -11.09 7.33
N ALA A 264 7.28 -11.63 6.72
CA ALA A 264 7.12 -13.08 6.59
C ALA A 264 8.14 -13.68 5.59
N GLU A 265 8.75 -12.87 4.72
CA GLU A 265 9.77 -13.28 3.75
C GLU A 265 9.32 -14.50 2.91
N ALA A 266 8.03 -14.50 2.53
CA ALA A 266 7.43 -15.54 1.73
C ALA A 266 8.14 -15.63 0.36
N GLY A 267 8.33 -16.86 -0.14
CA GLY A 267 9.01 -17.07 -1.43
C GLY A 267 10.55 -16.92 -1.42
N SER A 268 11.20 -16.65 -0.27
CA SER A 268 12.66 -16.50 -0.17
C SER A 268 13.48 -17.81 -0.23
N GLY A 269 12.91 -18.88 -0.82
CA GLY A 269 13.39 -20.27 -0.76
C GLY A 269 14.92 -20.43 -0.82
N GLY A 270 15.53 -20.72 0.34
CA GLY A 270 16.96 -21.02 0.46
C GLY A 270 17.93 -19.84 0.30
N ARG A 271 17.46 -18.60 0.08
CA ARG A 271 18.33 -17.42 0.00
C ARG A 271 18.60 -16.83 1.39
N ASP A 272 19.84 -16.45 1.65
CA ASP A 272 20.30 -15.83 2.91
C ASP A 272 19.84 -16.56 4.17
N VAL A 273 19.93 -17.90 4.17
CA VAL A 273 19.45 -18.72 5.30
C VAL A 273 20.36 -18.58 6.54
N ARG A 274 21.64 -18.28 6.35
CA ARG A 274 22.63 -18.13 7.41
C ARG A 274 22.89 -16.66 7.71
N GLY A 275 22.80 -16.29 8.99
CA GLY A 275 23.19 -14.98 9.49
C GLY A 275 22.02 -14.00 9.66
N MET A 276 22.28 -12.71 9.46
CA MET A 276 21.38 -11.60 9.83
C MET A 276 21.01 -10.70 8.64
N ILE A 277 21.30 -11.12 7.41
CA ILE A 277 20.99 -10.32 6.21
C ILE A 277 19.49 -10.35 5.89
N ARG A 278 18.82 -11.48 6.17
CA ARG A 278 17.38 -11.66 5.98
C ARG A 278 16.79 -12.33 7.21
N GLN A 279 15.98 -11.59 7.97
CA GLN A 279 15.33 -12.01 9.21
C GLN A 279 13.83 -11.71 9.15
N HIS A 280 13.05 -12.38 10.01
CA HIS A 280 11.65 -12.03 10.24
C HIS A 280 11.49 -10.78 11.11
N GLN A 281 12.51 -10.44 11.91
CA GLN A 281 12.61 -9.27 12.77
C GLN A 281 14.02 -8.68 12.73
#